data_AF-A0A2D0AZ14-F1
#
_entry.id   AF-A0A2D0AZ14-F1
#
_cell.length_a   1.000
_cell.length_b   1.000
_cell.length_c   1.000
_cell.angle_alpha   90.00
_cell.angle_beta   90.00
_cell.angle_gamma   90.00
#
_symmetry.space_group_name_H-M   'P 1'
#
loop_
_entity.id
_entity.type
_entity.pdbx_description
1 polymer ?
#
loop_
_entity_poly.entity_id
_entity_poly.type
_entity_poly.pdbx_seq_one_letter_code
_entity_poly.pdbx_strand_id
1 'polypeptide(L)'
;MSEDALYDIRDDRFRGLIVGNARLEELYSGCRWAEGPVWFSDLNCLLWSDIPNERMMRWVPDGCVSVFRSPSNYVNGNTRDRQGRLISCEHGGRRVTRTEFDGRITVLADSYRGKRLNSPNDVVVKSDGSIWFTDPTYGIMSDYEGHKAEPEQETRNVYRIDAPTGEIEAVVTDFIQPNGLAFSPDEKQLYIADSGSSNHEVPRHIRVFDVVDGKKLTNSRYFCSIDSGVPDGFRFDVSGNLWTSAADGVHCFAPDGTLLGKIKVPQTVSNIAFGGVKKNRLFITATQSLYSIYTTTNGAQYP
;
A
#
# COMPACT_ATOMS: atom_id res chain seq x y z
N MET A 1 1.39 11.53 -34.28
CA MET A 1 0.49 11.36 -33.12
C MET A 1 1.32 11.72 -31.92
N SER A 2 0.99 12.82 -31.24
CA SER A 2 1.80 13.33 -30.14
C SER A 2 1.96 12.24 -29.09
N GLU A 3 3.20 11.92 -28.71
CA GLU A 3 3.47 11.17 -27.48
C GLU A 3 2.72 11.91 -26.36
N ASP A 4 1.66 11.29 -25.84
CA ASP A 4 1.09 11.72 -24.58
C ASP A 4 2.23 11.67 -23.57
N ALA A 5 2.64 12.85 -23.08
CA ALA A 5 3.78 12.96 -22.19
C ALA A 5 3.55 12.04 -20.99
N LEU A 6 4.48 11.10 -20.78
CA LEU A 6 4.50 10.18 -19.64
C LEU A 6 4.33 10.90 -18.30
N TYR A 7 4.72 12.18 -18.25
CA TYR A 7 4.61 13.03 -17.09
C TYR A 7 3.60 14.16 -17.32
N ASP A 8 2.68 14.34 -16.36
CA ASP A 8 1.87 15.55 -16.22
C ASP A 8 2.50 16.42 -15.13
N ILE A 9 3.22 17.46 -15.53
CA ILE A 9 3.99 18.32 -14.62
C ILE A 9 3.11 19.50 -14.19
N ARG A 10 2.80 19.61 -12.89
CA ARG A 10 1.96 20.68 -12.32
C ARG A 10 2.76 21.72 -11.55
N ASP A 11 3.95 21.36 -11.08
CA ASP A 11 4.90 22.20 -10.36
C ASP A 11 6.33 21.88 -10.83
N ASP A 12 7.18 22.90 -11.01
CA ASP A 12 8.55 22.71 -11.49
C ASP A 12 9.42 21.85 -10.57
N ARG A 13 9.10 21.78 -9.26
CA ARG A 13 9.77 20.87 -8.31
C ARG A 13 9.70 19.41 -8.76
N PHE A 14 8.63 19.00 -9.46
CA PHE A 14 8.46 17.63 -9.95
C PHE A 14 9.53 17.23 -10.97
N ARG A 15 10.07 18.19 -11.73
CA ARG A 15 11.16 17.94 -12.69
C ARG A 15 12.41 17.38 -12.02
N GLY A 16 12.64 17.76 -10.76
CA GLY A 16 13.75 17.27 -9.95
C GLY A 16 13.54 15.84 -9.42
N LEU A 17 12.34 15.27 -9.57
CA LEU A 17 11.95 13.93 -9.09
C LEU A 17 11.91 12.87 -10.21
N ILE A 18 11.96 13.30 -11.47
CA ILE A 18 11.86 12.43 -12.65
C ILE A 18 13.21 12.25 -13.34
N VAL A 19 13.41 11.10 -13.95
CA VAL A 19 14.56 10.82 -14.82
C VAL A 19 14.12 11.02 -16.26
N GLY A 20 14.67 12.03 -16.94
CA GLY A 20 14.17 12.47 -18.26
C GLY A 20 14.22 11.43 -19.37
N ASN A 21 15.13 10.46 -19.28
CA ASN A 21 15.24 9.33 -20.22
C ASN A 21 14.71 8.00 -19.67
N ALA A 22 14.16 7.98 -18.44
CA ALA A 22 13.50 6.79 -17.92
C ALA A 22 12.21 6.52 -18.69
N ARG A 23 11.91 5.24 -18.86
CA ARG A 23 10.69 4.75 -19.50
C ARG A 23 9.85 4.02 -18.47
N LEU A 24 8.54 4.05 -18.67
CA LEU A 24 7.64 3.15 -17.97
C LEU A 24 7.82 1.75 -18.57
N GLU A 25 8.24 0.80 -17.74
CA GLU A 25 8.48 -0.59 -18.14
C GLU A 25 7.35 -1.47 -17.62
N GLU A 26 6.67 -2.21 -18.49
CA GLU A 26 5.79 -3.30 -18.06
C GLU A 26 6.65 -4.53 -17.76
N LEU A 27 6.73 -4.89 -16.48
CA LEU A 27 7.54 -6.02 -16.02
C LEU A 27 6.76 -7.34 -16.05
N TYR A 28 5.44 -7.27 -15.90
CA TYR A 28 4.56 -8.42 -15.95
C TYR A 28 3.14 -8.00 -16.31
N SER A 29 2.42 -8.88 -17.01
CA SER A 29 0.98 -8.81 -17.22
C SER A 29 0.37 -10.19 -17.03
N GLY A 30 -0.93 -10.24 -16.72
CA GLY A 30 -1.67 -11.50 -16.49
C GLY A 30 -2.13 -11.69 -15.04
N CYS A 31 -2.08 -10.63 -14.22
CA CYS A 31 -2.84 -10.58 -12.97
C CYS A 31 -4.32 -10.31 -13.26
N ARG A 32 -5.19 -10.66 -12.30
CA ARG A 32 -6.59 -10.20 -12.29
C ARG A 32 -6.74 -8.90 -11.50
N TRP A 33 -6.02 -8.77 -10.40
CA TRP A 33 -5.88 -7.55 -9.63
C TRP A 33 -4.53 -7.58 -8.88
N ALA A 34 -3.56 -6.82 -9.41
CA ALA A 34 -2.21 -6.69 -8.87
C ALA A 34 -2.23 -5.71 -7.70
N GLU A 35 -1.63 -6.07 -6.56
CA GLU A 35 -1.69 -5.29 -5.31
C GLU A 35 -0.47 -5.48 -4.41
N GLY A 36 -0.38 -4.66 -3.37
CA GLY A 36 0.52 -4.83 -2.23
C GLY A 36 1.99 -5.11 -2.58
N PRO A 37 2.64 -4.34 -3.46
CA PRO A 37 4.05 -4.56 -3.79
C PRO A 37 4.95 -4.27 -2.59
N VAL A 38 5.98 -5.09 -2.41
CA VAL A 38 6.98 -4.93 -1.35
C VAL A 38 8.36 -5.38 -1.83
N TRP A 39 9.38 -4.57 -1.57
CA TRP A 39 10.76 -4.84 -1.97
C TRP A 39 11.57 -5.50 -0.85
N PHE A 40 12.20 -6.63 -1.15
CA PHE A 40 13.13 -7.35 -0.30
C PHE A 40 14.56 -7.16 -0.81
N SER A 41 15.30 -6.20 -0.23
CA SER A 41 16.69 -5.90 -0.66
C SER A 41 17.66 -7.06 -0.42
N ASP A 42 17.45 -7.81 0.66
CA ASP A 42 18.21 -9.00 1.06
C ASP A 42 18.00 -10.18 0.10
N LEU A 43 16.79 -10.32 -0.44
CA LEU A 43 16.48 -11.32 -1.47
C LEU A 43 16.60 -10.77 -2.90
N ASN A 44 16.90 -9.46 -3.04
CA ASN A 44 16.93 -8.72 -4.29
C ASN A 44 15.70 -8.99 -5.16
N CYS A 45 14.50 -8.93 -4.58
CA CYS A 45 13.26 -9.22 -5.29
C CYS A 45 12.10 -8.32 -4.87
N LEU A 46 11.14 -8.16 -5.77
CA LEU A 46 9.83 -7.59 -5.46
C LEU A 46 8.83 -8.74 -5.27
N LEU A 47 8.06 -8.69 -4.19
CA LEU A 47 6.85 -9.50 -4.05
C LEU A 47 5.63 -8.61 -4.27
N TRP A 48 4.56 -9.16 -4.85
CA TRP A 48 3.26 -8.50 -4.93
C TRP A 48 2.15 -9.55 -4.98
N SER A 49 0.91 -9.11 -4.84
CA SER A 49 -0.26 -9.96 -4.79
C SER A 49 -1.01 -9.95 -6.11
N ASP A 50 -1.56 -11.09 -6.50
CA ASP A 50 -2.57 -11.21 -7.55
C ASP A 50 -3.82 -11.82 -6.91
N ILE A 51 -4.61 -10.94 -6.29
CA ILE A 51 -5.61 -11.31 -5.27
C ILE A 51 -6.60 -12.36 -5.79
N PRO A 52 -7.29 -12.16 -6.93
CA PRO A 52 -8.34 -13.08 -7.39
C PRO A 52 -7.81 -14.37 -8.02
N ASN A 53 -6.49 -14.48 -8.23
CA ASN A 53 -5.83 -15.73 -8.66
C ASN A 53 -5.22 -16.47 -7.46
N GLU A 54 -5.45 -16.01 -6.23
CA GLU A 54 -4.97 -16.60 -4.99
C GLU A 54 -3.47 -16.89 -4.96
N ARG A 55 -2.66 -15.98 -5.52
CA ARG A 55 -1.21 -16.14 -5.56
C ARG A 55 -0.47 -14.85 -5.19
N MET A 56 0.67 -15.04 -4.54
CA MET A 56 1.70 -14.00 -4.46
C MET A 56 2.72 -14.25 -5.55
N MET A 57 3.11 -13.19 -6.23
CA MET A 57 4.06 -13.19 -7.32
C MET A 57 5.41 -12.63 -6.85
N ARG A 58 6.47 -12.99 -7.57
CA ARG A 58 7.84 -12.50 -7.34
C ARG A 58 8.46 -12.09 -8.66
N TRP A 59 9.17 -10.97 -8.64
CA TRP A 59 9.98 -10.45 -9.74
C TRP A 59 11.40 -10.24 -9.23
N VAL A 60 12.39 -10.62 -10.04
CA VAL A 60 13.81 -10.42 -9.76
C VAL A 60 14.46 -9.58 -10.89
N PRO A 61 15.57 -8.86 -10.62
CA PRO A 61 16.18 -7.93 -11.58
C PRO A 61 16.63 -8.47 -12.93
N ASP A 62 16.80 -9.78 -13.09
CA ASP A 62 17.07 -10.41 -14.39
C ASP A 62 15.82 -10.51 -15.28
N GLY A 63 14.66 -10.04 -14.79
CA GLY A 63 13.39 -10.03 -15.49
C GLY A 63 12.53 -11.26 -15.20
N CYS A 64 13.01 -12.24 -14.44
CA CYS A 64 12.25 -13.45 -14.14
C CYS A 64 11.07 -13.14 -13.20
N VAL A 65 9.88 -13.60 -13.61
CA VAL A 65 8.65 -13.57 -12.81
C VAL A 65 8.23 -15.00 -12.47
N SER A 66 7.93 -15.24 -11.20
CA SER A 66 7.53 -16.56 -10.69
C SER A 66 6.47 -16.44 -9.61
N VAL A 67 5.68 -17.49 -9.39
CA VAL A 67 4.80 -17.59 -8.22
C VAL A 67 5.65 -17.77 -6.96
N PHE A 68 5.47 -16.90 -5.97
CA PHE A 68 6.10 -16.99 -4.66
C PHE A 68 5.32 -17.90 -3.70
N ARG A 69 3.99 -17.77 -3.69
CA ARG A 69 3.09 -18.56 -2.84
C ARG A 69 1.75 -18.78 -3.54
N SER A 70 1.27 -20.02 -3.53
CA SER A 70 -0.07 -20.40 -3.98
C SER A 70 -0.50 -21.71 -3.28
N PRO A 71 -1.71 -21.80 -2.70
CA PRO A 71 -2.66 -20.70 -2.51
C PRO A 71 -2.15 -19.66 -1.51
N SER A 72 -2.58 -18.41 -1.66
CA SER A 72 -2.18 -17.30 -0.78
C SER A 72 -3.25 -16.92 0.25
N ASN A 73 -4.49 -17.42 0.16
CA ASN A 73 -5.66 -16.94 0.92
C ASN A 73 -6.01 -15.47 0.61
N TYR A 74 -5.99 -15.10 -0.67
CA TYR A 74 -6.32 -13.74 -1.13
C TYR A 74 -5.47 -12.69 -0.39
N VAL A 75 -4.15 -12.88 -0.34
CA VAL A 75 -3.24 -11.85 0.22
C VAL A 75 -3.39 -10.58 -0.58
N ASN A 76 -3.52 -9.45 0.10
CA ASN A 76 -3.57 -8.11 -0.46
C ASN A 76 -2.26 -7.36 -0.14
N GLY A 77 -2.28 -6.41 0.79
CA GLY A 77 -1.13 -5.59 1.16
C GLY A 77 -0.02 -6.38 1.83
N ASN A 78 1.22 -5.95 1.56
CA ASN A 78 2.42 -6.57 2.11
C ASN A 78 3.40 -5.51 2.61
N THR A 79 4.13 -5.85 3.67
CA THR A 79 5.25 -5.05 4.16
C THR A 79 6.33 -5.92 4.79
N ARG A 80 7.42 -5.30 5.23
CA ARG A 80 8.51 -5.97 5.94
C ARG A 80 8.53 -5.53 7.40
N ASP A 81 8.68 -6.48 8.31
CA ASP A 81 8.99 -6.14 9.68
C ASP A 81 10.47 -5.74 9.86
N ARG A 82 10.80 -5.27 11.07
CA ARG A 82 12.16 -4.83 11.41
C ARG A 82 13.19 -5.97 11.46
N GLN A 83 12.76 -7.22 11.30
CA GLN A 83 13.62 -8.41 11.21
C GLN A 83 13.72 -8.95 9.77
N GLY A 84 13.13 -8.25 8.79
CA GLY A 84 13.16 -8.64 7.39
C GLY A 84 12.12 -9.71 7.02
N ARG A 85 11.17 -10.02 7.90
CA ARG A 85 10.10 -10.98 7.62
C ARG A 85 8.93 -10.32 6.89
N LEU A 86 8.23 -11.10 6.08
CA LEU A 86 7.04 -10.66 5.34
C LEU A 86 5.84 -10.58 6.29
N ILE A 87 5.19 -9.41 6.32
CA ILE A 87 3.88 -9.21 6.94
C ILE A 87 2.86 -9.03 5.81
N SER A 88 1.73 -9.73 5.91
CA SER A 88 0.72 -9.75 4.87
C SER A 88 -0.68 -9.57 5.45
N CYS A 89 -1.51 -8.83 4.73
CA CYS A 89 -2.95 -8.77 4.93
C CYS A 89 -3.63 -9.86 4.08
N GLU A 90 -4.45 -10.72 4.69
CA GLU A 90 -5.18 -11.80 4.01
C GLU A 90 -6.69 -11.52 4.03
N HIS A 91 -7.29 -11.29 2.87
CA HIS A 91 -8.74 -11.14 2.75
C HIS A 91 -9.47 -12.44 3.11
N GLY A 92 -9.06 -13.58 2.52
CA GLY A 92 -9.76 -14.85 2.69
C GLY A 92 -9.72 -15.37 4.13
N GLY A 93 -8.58 -15.19 4.79
CA GLY A 93 -8.41 -15.51 6.21
C GLY A 93 -9.03 -14.47 7.16
N ARG A 94 -9.32 -13.25 6.67
CA ARG A 94 -9.70 -12.07 7.46
C ARG A 94 -8.69 -11.81 8.59
N ARG A 95 -7.40 -11.76 8.23
CA ARG A 95 -6.29 -11.75 9.21
C ARG A 95 -5.03 -11.06 8.70
N VAL A 96 -4.19 -10.63 9.64
CA VAL A 96 -2.82 -10.20 9.40
C VAL A 96 -1.89 -11.34 9.79
N THR A 97 -0.94 -11.69 8.91
CA THR A 97 0.00 -12.79 9.13
C THR A 97 1.44 -12.36 8.95
N ARG A 98 2.34 -13.15 9.55
CA ARG A 98 3.79 -13.05 9.37
C ARG A 98 4.33 -14.36 8.83
N THR A 99 5.14 -14.27 7.78
CA THR A 99 5.93 -15.40 7.28
C THR A 99 7.23 -15.45 8.06
N GLU A 100 7.39 -16.48 8.88
CA GLU A 100 8.63 -16.72 9.62
C GLU A 100 9.76 -17.20 8.69
N PHE A 101 11.00 -17.19 9.19
CA PHE A 101 12.17 -17.55 8.38
C PHE A 101 12.15 -18.98 7.85
N ASP A 102 11.48 -19.89 8.56
CA ASP A 102 11.28 -21.29 8.15
C ASP A 102 10.11 -21.46 7.16
N GLY A 103 9.44 -20.36 6.78
CA GLY A 103 8.28 -20.34 5.91
C GLY A 103 6.95 -20.56 6.62
N ARG A 104 6.93 -20.82 7.94
CA ARG A 104 5.69 -20.96 8.71
C ARG A 104 4.91 -19.65 8.73
N ILE A 105 3.59 -19.74 8.66
CA ILE A 105 2.70 -18.59 8.79
C ILE A 105 2.25 -18.45 10.25
N THR A 106 2.57 -17.33 10.89
CA THR A 106 2.05 -16.94 12.21
C THR A 106 0.92 -15.96 12.02
N VAL A 107 -0.24 -16.21 12.66
CA VAL A 107 -1.34 -15.24 12.71
C VAL A 107 -1.00 -14.18 13.76
N LEU A 108 -1.06 -12.90 13.37
CA LEU A 108 -0.81 -11.76 14.25
C LEU A 108 -2.11 -11.13 14.75
N ALA A 109 -3.15 -11.13 13.91
CA ALA A 109 -4.47 -10.63 14.23
C ALA A 109 -5.52 -11.29 13.33
N ASP A 110 -6.58 -11.85 13.88
CA ASP A 110 -7.74 -12.38 13.13
C ASP A 110 -9.09 -11.94 13.71
N SER A 111 -9.06 -11.28 14.88
CA SER A 111 -10.22 -10.84 15.61
C SER A 111 -9.92 -9.62 16.48
N TYR A 112 -10.95 -8.84 16.76
CA TYR A 112 -10.94 -7.73 17.71
C TYR A 112 -12.20 -7.79 18.57
N ARG A 113 -12.01 -7.76 19.89
CA ARG A 113 -13.10 -7.88 20.90
C ARG A 113 -14.04 -9.07 20.65
N GLY A 114 -13.47 -10.22 20.29
CA GLY A 114 -14.20 -11.47 20.06
C GLY A 114 -14.95 -11.57 18.74
N LYS A 115 -14.86 -10.55 17.88
CA LYS A 115 -15.45 -10.53 16.53
C LYS A 115 -14.34 -10.61 15.48
N ARG A 116 -14.56 -11.27 14.35
CA ARG A 116 -13.57 -11.36 13.26
C ARG A 116 -13.28 -9.98 12.67
N LEU A 117 -12.07 -9.75 12.19
CA LEU A 117 -11.74 -8.56 11.37
C LEU A 117 -12.57 -8.55 10.08
N ASN A 118 -12.77 -7.42 9.42
CA ASN A 118 -13.51 -7.35 8.16
C ASN A 118 -12.75 -8.08 7.05
N SER A 119 -11.68 -7.48 6.57
CA SER A 119 -10.74 -7.98 5.56
C SER A 119 -9.53 -7.04 5.53
N PRO A 120 -8.47 -7.31 6.31
CA PRO A 120 -7.29 -6.45 6.34
C PRO A 120 -6.76 -6.17 4.94
N ASN A 121 -6.41 -4.92 4.64
CA ASN A 121 -6.17 -4.46 3.26
C ASN A 121 -4.70 -4.05 3.02
N ASP A 122 -4.20 -2.99 3.65
CA ASP A 122 -2.77 -2.62 3.62
C ASP A 122 -2.17 -2.58 5.04
N VAL A 123 -0.84 -2.67 5.14
CA VAL A 123 -0.11 -2.81 6.41
C VAL A 123 1.25 -2.10 6.37
N VAL A 124 1.62 -1.47 7.49
CA VAL A 124 2.94 -0.86 7.70
C VAL A 124 3.51 -1.21 9.07
N VAL A 125 4.84 -1.23 9.17
CA VAL A 125 5.57 -1.52 10.42
C VAL A 125 6.37 -0.29 10.84
N LYS A 126 6.07 0.23 12.03
CA LYS A 126 6.73 1.39 12.62
C LYS A 126 8.12 1.03 13.19
N SER A 127 8.97 2.01 13.48
CA SER A 127 10.33 1.81 14.02
C SER A 127 10.40 1.15 15.38
N ASP A 128 9.34 1.26 16.18
CA ASP A 128 9.20 0.51 17.44
C ASP A 128 8.71 -0.94 17.24
N GLY A 129 8.54 -1.38 15.99
CA GLY A 129 8.07 -2.70 15.62
C GLY A 129 6.55 -2.86 15.64
N SER A 130 5.78 -1.86 16.08
CA SER A 130 4.31 -1.93 16.04
C SER A 130 3.80 -2.03 14.60
N ILE A 131 2.73 -2.80 14.43
CA ILE A 131 2.15 -3.12 13.12
C ILE A 131 0.83 -2.38 13.00
N TRP A 132 0.65 -1.61 11.94
CA TRP A 132 -0.54 -0.82 11.70
C TRP A 132 -1.18 -1.26 10.40
N PHE A 133 -2.48 -1.48 10.40
CA PHE A 133 -3.18 -1.98 9.21
C PHE A 133 -4.59 -1.43 9.12
N THR A 134 -5.11 -1.39 7.90
CA THR A 134 -6.49 -0.98 7.60
C THR A 134 -7.39 -2.21 7.43
N ASP A 135 -8.63 -2.10 7.86
CA ASP A 135 -9.62 -3.19 7.83
C ASP A 135 -10.95 -2.77 7.16
N PRO A 136 -10.91 -2.43 5.85
CA PRO A 136 -12.11 -2.20 5.04
C PRO A 136 -12.86 -3.50 4.78
N THR A 137 -13.96 -3.44 4.02
CA THR A 137 -14.82 -4.62 3.74
C THR A 137 -14.58 -5.28 2.38
N TYR A 138 -13.63 -4.81 1.57
CA TYR A 138 -13.48 -5.25 0.17
C TYR A 138 -13.41 -6.78 0.00
N GLY A 139 -12.61 -7.47 0.84
CA GLY A 139 -12.41 -8.91 0.77
C GLY A 139 -13.61 -9.78 1.17
N ILE A 140 -14.69 -9.17 1.68
CA ILE A 140 -15.92 -9.87 2.09
C ILE A 140 -17.17 -9.41 1.33
N MET A 141 -17.05 -8.43 0.41
CA MET A 141 -18.18 -7.94 -0.39
C MET A 141 -18.63 -8.93 -1.48
N SER A 142 -17.73 -9.80 -1.96
CA SER A 142 -17.98 -10.82 -2.96
C SER A 142 -16.96 -11.96 -2.86
N ASP A 143 -17.14 -13.02 -3.65
CA ASP A 143 -16.19 -14.14 -3.74
C ASP A 143 -15.04 -13.90 -4.73
N TYR A 144 -14.91 -12.69 -5.29
CA TYR A 144 -13.88 -12.40 -6.29
C TYR A 144 -12.50 -12.10 -5.67
N GLU A 145 -12.48 -11.37 -4.56
CA GLU A 145 -11.25 -10.96 -3.84
C GLU A 145 -11.13 -11.59 -2.44
N GLY A 146 -11.95 -12.60 -2.16
CA GLY A 146 -12.02 -13.27 -0.87
C GLY A 146 -13.24 -14.16 -0.78
N HIS A 147 -13.92 -14.15 0.36
CA HIS A 147 -15.12 -14.94 0.59
C HIS A 147 -16.23 -14.03 1.08
N LYS A 148 -17.36 -14.02 0.38
CA LYS A 148 -18.50 -13.17 0.73
C LYS A 148 -18.94 -13.45 2.17
N ALA A 149 -19.00 -12.41 2.99
CA ALA A 149 -19.42 -12.50 4.37
C ALA A 149 -19.99 -11.16 4.85
N GLU A 150 -20.85 -11.21 5.86
CA GLU A 150 -21.28 -9.99 6.56
C GLU A 150 -20.18 -9.53 7.53
N PRO A 151 -19.90 -8.21 7.61
CA PRO A 151 -19.01 -7.65 8.61
C PRO A 151 -19.45 -7.99 10.04
N GLU A 152 -18.50 -8.35 10.90
CA GLU A 152 -18.77 -8.51 12.34
C GLU A 152 -18.36 -7.26 13.13
N GLN A 153 -17.32 -6.55 12.67
CA GLN A 153 -16.96 -5.25 13.22
C GLN A 153 -18.04 -4.22 12.88
N GLU A 154 -18.33 -3.32 13.81
CA GLU A 154 -19.34 -2.28 13.63
C GLU A 154 -18.88 -1.19 12.64
N THR A 155 -17.57 -1.04 12.48
CA THR A 155 -16.91 0.01 11.70
C THR A 155 -15.74 -0.55 10.89
N ARG A 156 -15.24 0.23 9.92
CA ARG A 156 -14.01 -0.09 9.18
C ARG A 156 -12.87 0.66 9.84
N ASN A 157 -11.98 -0.09 10.47
CA ASN A 157 -11.04 0.47 11.43
C ASN A 157 -9.62 0.53 10.86
N VAL A 158 -8.83 1.42 11.42
CA VAL A 158 -7.37 1.29 11.42
C VAL A 158 -6.96 0.73 12.77
N TYR A 159 -6.15 -0.33 12.74
CA TYR A 159 -5.69 -1.02 13.93
C TYR A 159 -4.19 -0.84 14.12
N ARG A 160 -3.77 -0.96 15.38
CA ARG A 160 -2.38 -1.07 15.82
C ARG A 160 -2.21 -2.37 16.59
N ILE A 161 -1.18 -3.14 16.27
CA ILE A 161 -0.70 -4.29 17.05
C ILE A 161 0.54 -3.82 17.83
N ASP A 162 0.48 -3.92 19.15
CA ASP A 162 1.61 -3.64 20.03
C ASP A 162 2.67 -4.74 19.89
N ALA A 163 3.92 -4.36 19.56
CA ALA A 163 4.97 -5.34 19.27
C ALA A 163 5.35 -6.22 20.48
N PRO A 164 5.51 -5.69 21.70
CA PRO A 164 5.82 -6.52 22.87
C PRO A 164 4.70 -7.47 23.29
N THR A 165 3.45 -7.02 23.27
CA THR A 165 2.32 -7.76 23.87
C THR A 165 1.46 -8.50 22.86
N GLY A 166 1.46 -8.08 21.59
CA GLY A 166 0.50 -8.53 20.57
C GLY A 166 -0.90 -7.95 20.74
N GLU A 167 -1.11 -7.01 21.67
CA GLU A 167 -2.41 -6.37 21.88
C GLU A 167 -2.84 -5.58 20.65
N ILE A 168 -4.10 -5.75 20.24
CA ILE A 168 -4.70 -5.07 19.10
C ILE A 168 -5.59 -3.94 19.61
N GLU A 169 -5.37 -2.73 19.08
CA GLU A 169 -6.15 -1.54 19.39
C GLU A 169 -6.74 -0.95 18.11
N ALA A 170 -8.04 -0.60 18.12
CA ALA A 170 -8.64 0.23 17.07
C ALA A 170 -8.27 1.69 17.34
N VAL A 171 -7.44 2.27 16.48
CA VAL A 171 -6.87 3.62 16.66
C VAL A 171 -7.63 4.69 15.88
N VAL A 172 -8.38 4.30 14.83
CA VAL A 172 -9.32 5.15 14.09
C VAL A 172 -10.51 4.30 13.64
N THR A 173 -11.73 4.82 13.77
CA THR A 173 -12.97 4.05 13.52
C THR A 173 -14.01 4.81 12.69
N ASP A 174 -13.65 5.96 12.12
CA ASP A 174 -14.57 6.89 11.45
C ASP A 174 -14.40 6.94 9.91
N PHE A 175 -13.61 6.03 9.33
CA PHE A 175 -13.43 5.92 7.88
C PHE A 175 -14.57 5.18 7.19
N ILE A 176 -14.79 5.46 5.90
CA ILE A 176 -15.75 4.72 5.08
C ILE A 176 -15.14 3.42 4.57
N GLN A 177 -13.98 3.50 3.88
CA GLN A 177 -13.15 2.35 3.50
C GLN A 177 -11.68 2.73 3.65
N PRO A 178 -11.09 2.61 4.86
CA PRO A 178 -9.66 2.89 5.05
C PRO A 178 -8.85 1.92 4.20
N ASN A 179 -7.88 2.43 3.45
CA ASN A 179 -7.17 1.65 2.42
C ASN A 179 -5.65 1.73 2.64
N GLY A 180 -4.87 2.30 1.72
CA GLY A 180 -3.44 2.49 1.92
C GLY A 180 -3.10 3.35 3.15
N LEU A 181 -1.95 3.07 3.76
CA LEU A 181 -1.42 3.86 4.87
C LEU A 181 0.11 3.93 4.84
N ALA A 182 0.67 5.05 5.30
CA ALA A 182 2.11 5.19 5.48
C ALA A 182 2.45 6.25 6.53
N PHE A 183 3.50 6.00 7.30
CA PHE A 183 4.08 7.01 8.18
C PHE A 183 4.89 8.02 7.35
N SER A 184 4.93 9.28 7.81
CA SER A 184 5.93 10.25 7.36
C SER A 184 7.35 9.69 7.58
N PRO A 185 8.37 10.18 6.86
CA PRO A 185 9.75 9.68 7.03
C PRO A 185 10.30 9.78 8.46
N ASP A 186 9.79 10.72 9.27
CA ASP A 186 10.14 10.90 10.68
C ASP A 186 9.16 10.21 11.66
N GLU A 187 8.18 9.48 11.13
CA GLU A 187 7.12 8.75 11.84
C GLU A 187 6.27 9.58 12.82
N LYS A 188 6.31 10.91 12.73
CA LYS A 188 5.48 11.79 13.57
C LYS A 188 4.04 11.91 13.08
N GLN A 189 3.79 11.51 11.83
CA GLN A 189 2.48 11.57 11.21
C GLN A 189 2.16 10.23 10.56
N LEU A 190 0.90 9.83 10.63
CA LEU A 190 0.36 8.70 9.87
C LEU A 190 -0.65 9.24 8.85
N TYR A 191 -0.47 8.82 7.60
CA TYR A 191 -1.36 9.12 6.50
C TYR A 191 -2.18 7.88 6.19
N ILE A 192 -3.47 8.06 5.90
CA ILE A 192 -4.42 6.98 5.59
C ILE A 192 -5.32 7.43 4.43
N ALA A 193 -5.39 6.63 3.38
CA ALA A 193 -6.32 6.83 2.27
C ALA A 193 -7.73 6.35 2.64
N ASP A 194 -8.75 7.07 2.17
CA ASP A 194 -10.14 6.60 2.19
C ASP A 194 -10.62 6.39 0.75
N SER A 195 -10.78 5.13 0.37
CA SER A 195 -11.29 4.74 -0.95
C SER A 195 -12.81 4.58 -0.95
N GLY A 196 -13.52 5.04 0.09
CA GLY A 196 -14.98 4.92 0.21
C GLY A 196 -15.75 5.52 -0.98
N SER A 197 -15.13 6.48 -1.67
CA SER A 197 -15.65 7.06 -2.92
C SER A 197 -15.79 6.07 -4.09
N SER A 198 -15.28 4.84 -3.96
CA SER A 198 -15.51 3.75 -4.92
C SER A 198 -16.96 3.28 -4.96
N ASN A 199 -17.69 3.39 -3.84
CA ASN A 199 -19.06 2.90 -3.68
C ASN A 199 -20.01 3.92 -3.04
N HIS A 200 -19.50 5.09 -2.64
CA HIS A 200 -20.26 6.14 -1.95
C HIS A 200 -19.93 7.51 -2.52
N GLU A 201 -20.84 8.47 -2.38
CA GLU A 201 -20.62 9.86 -2.81
C GLU A 201 -19.90 10.65 -1.70
N VAL A 202 -18.61 10.33 -1.48
CA VAL A 202 -17.76 10.90 -0.42
C VAL A 202 -16.42 11.41 -0.99
N PRO A 203 -15.64 12.23 -0.25
CA PRO A 203 -14.40 12.78 -0.77
C PRO A 203 -13.33 11.72 -1.06
N ARG A 204 -12.59 11.89 -2.16
CA ARG A 204 -11.46 11.03 -2.61
C ARG A 204 -10.15 11.46 -1.96
N HIS A 205 -9.95 11.14 -0.69
CA HIS A 205 -8.97 11.86 0.12
C HIS A 205 -7.95 10.97 0.82
N ILE A 206 -6.83 11.59 1.18
CA ILE A 206 -5.88 11.06 2.15
C ILE A 206 -5.97 11.96 3.39
N ARG A 207 -6.20 11.36 4.56
CA ARG A 207 -6.15 12.05 5.86
C ARG A 207 -4.77 11.87 6.48
N VAL A 208 -4.35 12.86 7.24
CA VAL A 208 -3.15 12.80 8.07
C VAL A 208 -3.49 13.03 9.54
N PHE A 209 -2.76 12.34 10.40
CA PHE A 209 -2.92 12.36 11.85
C PHE A 209 -1.55 12.56 12.51
N ASP A 210 -1.53 13.24 13.65
CA ASP A 210 -0.33 13.33 14.48
C ASP A 210 -0.23 12.07 15.35
N VAL A 211 0.96 11.47 15.39
CA VAL A 211 1.28 10.28 16.17
C VAL A 211 1.80 10.70 17.54
N VAL A 212 1.01 10.44 18.58
CA VAL A 212 1.31 10.81 19.97
C VAL A 212 1.74 9.57 20.74
N ASP A 213 2.86 9.69 21.46
CA ASP A 213 3.49 8.63 22.26
C ASP A 213 3.76 7.31 21.48
N GLY A 214 3.83 7.39 20.15
CA GLY A 214 3.99 6.23 19.25
C GLY A 214 2.75 5.32 19.16
N LYS A 215 1.62 5.70 19.75
CA LYS A 215 0.46 4.82 19.92
C LYS A 215 -0.88 5.42 19.47
N LYS A 216 -1.09 6.72 19.72
CA LYS A 216 -2.37 7.39 19.49
C LYS A 216 -2.32 8.26 18.26
N LEU A 217 -3.46 8.40 17.61
CA LEU A 217 -3.65 9.29 16.47
C LEU A 217 -4.56 10.44 16.87
N THR A 218 -4.12 11.67 16.60
CA THR A 218 -4.84 12.90 16.96
C THR A 218 -4.80 13.91 15.80
N ASN A 219 -5.50 15.04 15.93
CA ASN A 219 -5.46 16.16 14.99
C ASN A 219 -5.69 15.76 13.52
N SER A 220 -6.73 14.95 13.30
CA SER A 220 -7.09 14.51 11.96
C SER A 220 -7.39 15.68 11.04
N ARG A 221 -6.82 15.67 9.83
CA ARG A 221 -7.00 16.70 8.81
C ARG A 221 -6.92 16.08 7.42
N TYR A 222 -7.58 16.71 6.45
CA TYR A 222 -7.39 16.38 5.04
C TYR A 222 -5.99 16.82 4.61
N PHE A 223 -5.24 15.90 4.00
CA PHE A 223 -3.93 16.21 3.42
C PHE A 223 -4.08 16.59 1.94
N CYS A 224 -4.66 15.69 1.14
CA CYS A 224 -4.89 15.93 -0.28
C CYS A 224 -6.16 15.23 -0.77
N SER A 225 -6.59 15.60 -1.97
CA SER A 225 -7.64 14.91 -2.73
C SER A 225 -7.10 14.42 -4.06
N ILE A 226 -7.56 13.25 -4.50
CA ILE A 226 -7.24 12.68 -5.81
C ILE A 226 -8.27 13.17 -6.82
N ASP A 227 -7.80 13.66 -7.97
CA ASP A 227 -8.66 14.20 -9.04
C ASP A 227 -9.10 13.13 -10.06
N SER A 228 -8.50 11.94 -10.04
CA SER A 228 -8.78 10.82 -10.94
C SER A 228 -8.83 9.48 -10.20
N GLY A 229 -9.99 8.81 -10.19
CA GLY A 229 -10.19 7.57 -9.44
C GLY A 229 -10.29 7.81 -7.93
N VAL A 230 -9.71 6.90 -7.14
CA VAL A 230 -9.67 6.94 -5.67
C VAL A 230 -8.24 6.71 -5.20
N PRO A 231 -7.82 7.27 -4.04
CA PRO A 231 -6.54 6.90 -3.44
C PRO A 231 -6.66 5.48 -2.90
N ASP A 232 -5.65 4.66 -3.20
CA ASP A 232 -5.52 3.30 -2.69
C ASP A 232 -4.17 3.21 -1.95
N GLY A 233 -3.18 2.45 -2.43
CA GLY A 233 -1.84 2.37 -1.86
C GLY A 233 -0.90 3.52 -2.23
N PHE A 234 -0.08 3.97 -1.26
CA PHE A 234 0.88 5.07 -1.43
C PHE A 234 2.13 4.90 -0.57
N ARG A 235 3.21 5.60 -0.91
CA ARG A 235 4.48 5.60 -0.16
C ARG A 235 5.14 6.98 -0.17
N PHE A 236 6.02 7.22 0.79
CA PHE A 236 6.83 8.44 0.85
C PHE A 236 8.20 8.26 0.19
N ASP A 237 8.72 9.36 -0.36
CA ASP A 237 10.15 9.49 -0.62
C ASP A 237 10.90 10.12 0.56
N VAL A 238 12.24 10.11 0.50
CA VAL A 238 13.12 10.64 1.56
C VAL A 238 12.99 12.15 1.80
N SER A 239 12.40 12.89 0.87
CA SER A 239 12.14 14.33 1.03
C SER A 239 10.75 14.60 1.63
N GLY A 240 9.99 13.55 1.92
CA GLY A 240 8.63 13.65 2.46
C GLY A 240 7.55 13.89 1.39
N ASN A 241 7.86 13.74 0.10
CA ASN A 241 6.80 13.76 -0.90
C ASN A 241 6.00 12.46 -0.83
N LEU A 242 4.68 12.56 -0.90
CA LEU A 242 3.75 11.44 -0.93
C LEU A 242 3.48 11.05 -2.38
N TRP A 243 3.79 9.80 -2.73
CA TRP A 243 3.50 9.20 -4.03
C TRP A 243 2.32 8.25 -3.86
N THR A 244 1.21 8.50 -4.54
CA THR A 244 -0.04 7.74 -4.38
C THR A 244 -0.55 7.20 -5.69
N SER A 245 -1.18 6.03 -5.61
CA SER A 245 -1.99 5.47 -6.68
C SER A 245 -3.18 6.37 -7.03
N ALA A 246 -3.60 6.26 -8.29
CA ALA A 246 -4.77 6.93 -8.87
C ALA A 246 -5.20 6.18 -10.16
N ALA A 247 -6.38 6.50 -10.70
CA ALA A 247 -6.88 5.84 -11.90
C ALA A 247 -6.06 6.11 -13.17
N ASP A 248 -5.42 7.28 -13.26
CA ASP A 248 -4.60 7.69 -14.41
C ASP A 248 -3.09 7.52 -14.19
N GLY A 249 -2.66 6.97 -13.05
CA GLY A 249 -1.25 6.73 -12.76
C GLY A 249 -0.85 6.94 -11.32
N VAL A 250 0.36 7.48 -11.11
CA VAL A 250 0.90 7.81 -9.79
C VAL A 250 0.95 9.32 -9.63
N HIS A 251 0.32 9.86 -8.58
CA HIS A 251 0.36 11.28 -8.25
C HIS A 251 1.41 11.54 -7.17
N CYS A 252 2.16 12.63 -7.29
CA CYS A 252 3.16 13.04 -6.31
C CYS A 252 2.76 14.36 -5.65
N PHE A 253 2.61 14.36 -4.34
CA PHE A 253 2.27 15.52 -3.53
C PHE A 253 3.45 15.94 -2.65
N ALA A 254 3.71 17.24 -2.57
CA ALA A 254 4.66 17.81 -1.62
C ALA A 254 4.16 17.67 -0.16
N PRO A 255 5.04 17.82 0.85
CA PRO A 255 4.64 17.76 2.26
C PRO A 255 3.56 18.77 2.68
N ASP A 256 3.36 19.83 1.91
CA ASP A 256 2.31 20.84 2.13
C ASP A 256 0.97 20.50 1.45
N GLY A 257 0.87 19.35 0.75
CA GLY A 257 -0.33 18.91 0.03
C GLY A 257 -0.42 19.43 -1.42
N THR A 258 0.58 20.17 -1.91
CA THR A 258 0.60 20.61 -3.32
C THR A 258 0.83 19.43 -4.26
N LEU A 259 -0.05 19.23 -5.24
CA LEU A 259 0.17 18.26 -6.32
C LEU A 259 1.33 18.73 -7.21
N LEU A 260 2.47 18.03 -7.14
CA LEU A 260 3.66 18.34 -7.91
C LEU A 260 3.54 17.89 -9.36
N GLY A 261 2.99 16.68 -9.56
CA GLY A 261 2.81 16.11 -10.89
C GLY A 261 2.38 14.65 -10.84
N LYS A 262 2.27 14.05 -12.02
CA LYS A 262 1.81 12.67 -12.20
C LYS A 262 2.71 11.90 -13.15
N ILE A 263 2.91 10.61 -12.87
CA ILE A 263 3.43 9.62 -13.82
C ILE A 263 2.23 8.88 -14.38
N LYS A 264 1.95 9.02 -15.68
CA LYS A 264 0.83 8.34 -16.33
C LYS A 264 1.12 6.85 -16.48
N VAL A 265 0.11 6.02 -16.19
CA VAL A 265 0.17 4.56 -16.34
C VAL A 265 -1.08 4.14 -17.12
N PRO A 266 -0.98 3.22 -18.10
CA PRO A 266 -2.12 2.87 -18.97
C PRO A 266 -3.17 1.96 -18.30
N GLN A 267 -3.20 1.91 -16.96
CA GLN A 267 -4.12 1.13 -16.14
C GLN A 267 -4.31 1.85 -14.79
N THR A 268 -5.45 1.65 -14.14
CA THR A 268 -5.68 2.10 -12.77
C THR A 268 -4.60 1.52 -11.87
N VAL A 269 -3.84 2.40 -11.22
CA VAL A 269 -2.83 2.02 -10.24
C VAL A 269 -3.54 1.68 -8.94
N SER A 270 -3.18 0.56 -8.35
CA SER A 270 -3.66 0.13 -7.04
C SER A 270 -2.66 0.55 -5.96
N ASN A 271 -1.37 0.29 -6.16
CA ASN A 271 -0.37 0.45 -5.12
C ASN A 271 1.03 0.64 -5.72
N ILE A 272 1.97 1.09 -4.88
CA ILE A 272 3.35 1.36 -5.30
C ILE A 272 4.36 0.95 -4.22
N ALA A 273 5.59 0.65 -4.65
CA ALA A 273 6.71 0.46 -3.76
C ALA A 273 8.00 0.98 -4.37
N PHE A 274 8.78 1.73 -3.61
CA PHE A 274 10.16 1.98 -3.98
C PHE A 274 11.00 0.72 -3.77
N GLY A 275 12.02 0.52 -4.60
CA GLY A 275 12.92 -0.62 -4.50
C GLY A 275 14.14 -0.50 -5.40
N GLY A 276 14.79 -1.63 -5.63
CA GLY A 276 16.15 -1.68 -6.17
C GLY A 276 17.19 -1.29 -5.13
N VAL A 277 18.47 -1.48 -5.46
CA VAL A 277 19.60 -1.29 -4.52
C VAL A 277 19.61 0.11 -3.89
N LYS A 278 19.27 1.14 -4.68
CA LYS A 278 19.21 2.53 -4.22
C LYS A 278 17.81 2.98 -3.81
N LYS A 279 16.79 2.11 -3.82
CA LYS A 279 15.39 2.49 -3.56
C LYS A 279 14.85 3.59 -4.48
N ASN A 280 15.40 3.74 -5.68
CA ASN A 280 15.01 4.77 -6.65
C ASN A 280 14.28 4.21 -7.88
N ARG A 281 13.93 2.91 -7.86
CA ARG A 281 13.01 2.32 -8.82
C ARG A 281 11.64 2.25 -8.16
N LEU A 282 10.66 2.93 -8.74
CA LEU A 282 9.27 2.86 -8.32
C LEU A 282 8.61 1.70 -9.04
N PHE A 283 8.19 0.68 -8.29
CA PHE A 283 7.34 -0.40 -8.74
C PHE A 283 5.88 -0.03 -8.55
N ILE A 284 5.04 -0.38 -9.51
CA ILE A 284 3.66 0.08 -9.61
C ILE A 284 2.79 -1.13 -9.93
N THR A 285 1.90 -1.53 -9.03
CA THR A 285 0.86 -2.50 -9.36
C THR A 285 -0.31 -1.75 -9.96
N ALA A 286 -0.76 -2.17 -11.14
CA ALA A 286 -1.84 -1.49 -11.85
C ALA A 286 -2.75 -2.52 -12.52
N THR A 287 -3.92 -2.74 -11.93
CA THR A 287 -4.96 -3.67 -12.38
C THR A 287 -4.39 -5.05 -12.77
N GLN A 288 -4.03 -5.29 -14.03
CA GLN A 288 -3.60 -6.62 -14.52
C GLN A 288 -2.07 -6.78 -14.60
N SER A 289 -1.31 -5.75 -14.25
CA SER A 289 0.12 -5.67 -14.57
C SER A 289 0.97 -5.11 -13.41
N LEU A 290 2.26 -5.44 -13.47
CA LEU A 290 3.32 -4.80 -12.71
C LEU A 290 4.13 -3.91 -13.65
N TYR A 291 4.25 -2.63 -13.31
CA TYR A 291 5.11 -1.67 -14.00
C TYR A 291 6.29 -1.25 -13.12
N SER A 292 7.29 -0.64 -13.72
CA SER A 292 8.30 0.13 -12.99
C SER A 292 8.82 1.33 -13.76
N ILE A 293 9.37 2.29 -13.01
CA ILE A 293 10.05 3.46 -13.57
C ILE A 293 11.13 3.95 -12.60
N TYR A 294 12.23 4.48 -13.12
CA TYR A 294 13.26 5.11 -12.29
C TYR A 294 12.92 6.56 -11.97
N THR A 295 13.18 6.93 -10.71
CA THR A 295 13.07 8.29 -10.18
C THR A 295 14.46 8.78 -9.76
N THR A 296 14.62 10.09 -9.59
CA THR A 296 15.84 10.68 -9.03
C THR A 296 15.83 10.68 -7.50
N THR A 297 14.65 10.51 -6.90
CA THR A 297 14.46 10.38 -5.44
C THR A 297 14.60 8.93 -4.98
N ASN A 298 14.66 8.73 -3.66
CA ASN A 298 14.69 7.42 -3.03
C ASN A 298 13.44 7.26 -2.16
N GLY A 299 12.89 6.06 -2.09
CA GLY A 299 11.82 5.77 -1.14
C GLY A 299 12.27 5.90 0.30
N ALA A 300 11.41 6.47 1.15
CA ALA A 300 11.55 6.47 2.60
C ALA A 300 11.19 5.09 3.18
N GLN A 301 11.90 4.06 2.72
CA GLN A 301 11.79 2.71 3.26
C GLN A 301 12.87 2.44 4.27
N TYR A 302 12.45 1.75 5.31
CA TYR A 302 13.25 1.30 6.44
C TYR A 302 13.17 -0.26 6.51
N PRO A 303 13.95 -0.98 7.34
CA PRO A 303 14.32 -0.59 8.69
C PRO A 303 15.18 0.65 8.71
#